data_AF-A0A443RYB0-F1
#
_entry.id   AF-A0A443RYB0-F1
#
_cell.length_a   1.000
_cell.length_b   1.000
_cell.length_c   1.000
_cell.angle_alpha   90.00
_cell.angle_beta   90.00
_cell.angle_gamma   90.00
#
_symmetry.space_group_name_H-M   'P 1'
#
loop_
_entity.id
_entity.type
_entity.pdbx_description
1 polymer ?
#
loop_
_entity_poly.entity_id
_entity_poly.type
_entity_poly.pdbx_seq_one_letter_code
_entity_poly.pdbx_strand_id
1 'polypeptide(L)'
;MVIYLPHERNGLANIIENLKLEDNIEAAKESAKTLIKLYLPKFEYDYEMVLNNLLPKVGSNLKTALAGIKSRLRVDRALHKAKITNNK
;
A
#
# COMPACT_ATOMS: atom_id res chain seq x y z
N MET A 1 -6.66 -2.76 11.15
CA MET A 1 -5.88 -1.52 10.98
C MET A 1 -4.65 -1.66 11.85
N VAL A 2 -3.46 -1.59 11.26
CA VAL A 2 -2.18 -1.49 11.98
C VAL A 2 -1.73 -0.04 11.82
N ILE A 3 -1.26 0.58 12.91
CA ILE A 3 -0.80 1.97 12.90
C ILE A 3 0.69 1.97 13.27
N TYR A 4 1.53 2.46 12.37
CA TYR A 4 2.93 2.77 12.66
C TYR A 4 3.04 4.26 12.97
N LEU A 5 3.49 4.57 14.17
CA LEU A 5 3.72 5.95 14.61
C LEU A 5 5.22 6.16 14.78
N PRO A 6 5.88 6.98 13.95
CA PRO A 6 7.29 7.31 14.17
C PRO A 6 7.46 8.08 15.47
N HIS A 7 8.57 7.83 16.16
CA HIS A 7 8.95 8.58 17.37
C HIS A 7 9.27 10.04 17.05
N GLU A 8 9.81 10.30 15.86
CA GLU A 8 10.14 11.64 15.39
C GLU A 8 9.09 12.17 14.40
N ARG A 9 8.83 13.48 14.46
CA ARG A 9 7.82 14.16 13.63
C ARG A 9 7.98 13.92 12.12
N ASN A 10 9.22 13.82 11.64
CA ASN A 10 9.55 13.60 10.23
C ASN A 10 10.04 12.17 9.94
N GLY A 11 9.85 11.24 10.89
CA GLY A 11 10.37 9.87 10.79
C GLY A 11 9.58 8.94 9.87
N LEU A 12 8.47 9.39 9.27
CA LEU A 12 7.61 8.54 8.44
C LEU A 12 8.33 8.01 7.19
N ALA A 13 9.12 8.86 6.52
CA ALA A 13 9.90 8.45 5.35
C ALA A 13 10.88 7.32 5.69
N ASN A 14 11.58 7.46 6.82
CA ASN A 14 12.51 6.46 7.32
C ASN A 14 11.82 5.12 7.62
N ILE A 15 10.59 5.13 8.16
CA ILE A 15 9.81 3.90 8.34
C ILE A 15 9.50 3.27 6.96
N ILE A 16 9.00 4.04 6.00
CA ILE A 16 8.59 3.51 4.68
C ILE A 16 9.77 2.89 3.92
N GLU A 17 10.95 3.52 3.98
CA GLU A 17 12.14 3.05 3.27
C GLU A 17 12.76 1.79 3.88
N ASN A 18 12.66 1.63 5.21
CA ASN A 18 13.31 0.54 5.93
C ASN A 18 12.36 -0.59 6.32
N LEU A 19 11.04 -0.42 6.18
CA LEU A 19 10.07 -1.43 6.56
C LEU A 19 10.13 -2.62 5.60
N LYS A 20 10.67 -3.75 6.06
CA LYS A 20 10.63 -5.00 5.31
C LYS A 20 9.32 -5.73 5.58
N LEU A 21 8.96 -6.63 4.67
CA LEU A 21 7.75 -7.44 4.79
C LEU A 21 7.80 -8.34 6.04
N GLU A 22 8.98 -8.86 6.36
CA GLU A 22 9.25 -9.71 7.51
C GLU A 22 9.00 -8.94 8.82
N ASP A 23 9.53 -7.72 8.93
CA ASP A 23 9.35 -6.81 10.07
C ASP A 23 7.86 -6.50 10.33
N ASN A 24 7.05 -6.44 9.27
CA ASN A 24 5.62 -6.13 9.37
C ASN A 24 4.83 -7.30 10.01
N ILE A 25 5.15 -8.53 9.59
CA ILE A 25 4.53 -9.75 10.12
C ILE A 25 4.97 -9.98 11.57
N GLU A 26 6.24 -9.72 11.88
CA GLU A 26 6.80 -9.89 13.22
C GLU A 26 6.29 -8.83 14.20
N ALA A 27 6.27 -7.55 13.82
CA ALA A 27 5.70 -6.49 14.66
C ALA A 27 4.23 -6.74 15.03
N ALA A 28 3.45 -7.32 14.11
CA ALA A 28 2.07 -7.71 14.40
C ALA A 28 1.98 -8.87 15.43
N LYS A 29 2.92 -9.83 15.38
CA LYS A 29 2.99 -10.97 16.31
C LYS A 29 3.54 -10.58 17.68
N GLU A 30 4.54 -9.71 17.71
CA GLU A 30 5.21 -9.24 18.93
C GLU A 30 4.41 -8.18 19.68
N SER A 31 3.36 -7.62 19.05
CA SER A 31 2.48 -6.66 19.71
C SER A 31 1.80 -7.29 20.94
N ALA A 32 2.33 -6.97 22.12
CA ALA A 32 1.74 -7.42 23.37
C ALA A 32 0.35 -6.78 23.54
N LYS A 33 -0.65 -7.61 23.88
CA LYS A 33 -1.99 -7.11 24.20
C LYS A 33 -1.90 -6.26 25.47
N THR A 34 -2.03 -4.95 25.32
CA THR A 34 -2.01 -3.99 26.43
C THR A 34 -3.06 -2.92 26.23
N LEU A 35 -3.48 -2.28 27.33
CA LEU A 35 -4.44 -1.18 27.27
C LEU A 35 -3.71 0.10 26.83
N ILE A 36 -4.18 0.72 25.76
CA ILE A 36 -3.63 1.98 25.25
C ILE A 36 -4.70 3.06 25.17
N LYS A 37 -4.33 4.31 25.46
CA LYS A 37 -5.15 5.48 25.16
C LYS A 37 -4.82 5.96 23.74
N LEU A 38 -5.69 5.63 22.79
CA LEU A 38 -5.50 5.96 21.39
C LEU A 38 -6.22 7.28 21.05
N TYR A 39 -5.49 8.22 20.44
CA TYR A 39 -6.06 9.39 19.77
C TYR A 39 -5.81 9.25 18.27
N LEU A 40 -6.87 8.98 17.51
CA LEU A 40 -6.82 8.85 16.06
C LEU A 40 -7.75 9.91 15.46
N PRO A 41 -7.26 10.80 14.59
CA PRO A 41 -8.12 11.77 13.93
C PRO A 41 -9.12 11.08 13.00
N LYS A 42 -10.26 11.74 12.79
CA LYS A 42 -11.14 11.41 11.66
C LYS A 42 -10.46 11.83 10.38
N PHE A 43 -10.50 10.98 9.37
CA PHE A 43 -9.90 11.27 8.08
C PHE A 43 -10.64 10.58 6.94
N GLU A 44 -10.50 11.14 5.76
CA GLU A 44 -10.91 10.56 4.49
C GLU A 44 -9.79 10.79 3.49
N TYR A 45 -9.45 9.77 2.72
CA TYR A 45 -8.41 9.86 1.70
C TYR A 45 -8.79 9.06 0.46
N ASP A 46 -8.71 9.73 -0.68
CA ASP A 46 -8.87 9.16 -2.01
C ASP A 46 -7.49 8.97 -2.65
N TYR A 47 -7.27 7.80 -3.22
CA TYR A 47 -6.01 7.41 -3.84
C TYR A 47 -6.24 6.95 -5.28
N GLU A 48 -5.42 7.45 -6.20
CA GLU A 48 -5.39 7.02 -7.59
C GLU A 48 -3.94 6.80 -8.03
N MET A 49 -3.67 5.67 -8.68
CA MET A 49 -2.35 5.34 -9.23
C MET A 49 -2.47 4.66 -10.59
N VAL A 50 -1.67 5.13 -11.55
CA VAL A 50 -1.46 4.47 -12.84
C VAL A 50 -0.36 3.43 -12.69
N LEU A 51 -0.73 2.16 -12.88
CA LEU A 51 0.15 1.01 -12.66
C LEU A 51 1.03 0.64 -13.85
N ASN A 52 0.87 1.34 -14.99
CA ASN A 52 1.60 1.06 -16.23
C ASN A 52 3.13 1.01 -16.05
N ASN A 53 3.67 1.84 -15.17
CA ASN A 53 5.10 1.92 -14.90
C ASN A 53 5.53 1.04 -13.72
N LEU A 54 4.59 0.65 -12.85
CA LEU A 54 4.86 -0.14 -11.65
C LEU A 54 4.91 -1.64 -11.98
N LEU A 55 3.89 -2.14 -12.69
CA LEU A 55 3.75 -3.56 -13.00
C LEU A 55 4.95 -4.13 -13.79
N PRO A 56 5.51 -3.43 -14.79
CA PRO A 56 6.73 -3.89 -15.45
C PRO A 56 7.96 -3.97 -14.54
N LYS A 57 8.09 -3.05 -13.57
CA LYS A 57 9.21 -3.06 -12.62
C LYS A 57 9.19 -4.29 -11.69
N VAL A 58 8.02 -4.88 -11.47
CA VAL A 58 7.85 -6.10 -10.69
C VAL A 58 7.72 -7.37 -11.56
N GLY A 59 8.04 -7.27 -12.86
CA GLY A 59 8.13 -8.41 -13.78
C GLY A 59 6.90 -8.68 -14.65
N SER A 60 5.86 -7.84 -14.58
CA SER A 60 4.65 -8.03 -15.40
C SER A 60 4.75 -7.36 -16.78
N ASN A 61 4.49 -8.11 -17.85
CA ASN A 61 4.46 -7.54 -19.21
C ASN A 61 3.03 -7.20 -19.66
N LEU A 62 2.65 -5.92 -19.50
CA LEU A 62 1.32 -5.43 -19.88
C LEU A 62 1.01 -5.53 -21.39
N LYS A 63 2.03 -5.56 -22.25
CA LYS A 63 1.82 -5.67 -23.71
C LYS A 63 1.25 -7.02 -24.13
N THR A 64 1.56 -8.07 -23.37
CA THR A 64 1.13 -9.45 -23.65
C THR A 64 0.08 -9.96 -22.67
N ALA A 65 -0.31 -9.16 -21.67
CA ALA A 65 -1.25 -9.57 -20.62
C ALA A 65 -2.60 -10.09 -21.15
N LEU A 66 -3.03 -9.65 -22.35
CA LEU A 66 -4.30 -10.03 -22.97
C LEU A 66 -4.14 -11.00 -24.16
N ALA A 67 -2.94 -11.54 -24.40
CA ALA A 67 -2.66 -12.38 -25.56
C ALA A 67 -3.53 -13.65 -25.61
N GLY A 68 -3.88 -14.21 -24.45
CA GLY A 68 -4.77 -15.38 -24.33
C GLY A 68 -6.23 -15.11 -24.66
N ILE A 69 -6.66 -13.84 -24.69
CA ILE A 69 -8.01 -13.44 -25.12
C ILE A 69 -7.99 -13.15 -26.62
N LYS A 70 -7.09 -12.26 -27.05
CA LYS A 70 -6.93 -11.89 -28.46
C LYS A 70 -5.57 -11.24 -28.67
N SER A 71 -4.78 -11.78 -29.59
CA SER A 71 -3.39 -11.35 -29.84
C SER A 71 -3.20 -9.86 -30.21
N ARG A 72 -4.26 -9.19 -30.69
CA ARG A 72 -4.24 -7.76 -31.05
C ARG A 72 -4.56 -6.83 -29.88
N LEU A 73 -5.07 -7.33 -28.76
CA LEU A 73 -5.41 -6.51 -27.61
C LEU A 73 -4.16 -6.15 -26.82
N ARG A 74 -4.13 -4.89 -26.36
CA ARG A 74 -3.06 -4.35 -25.54
C ARG A 74 -3.67 -3.57 -24.39
N VAL A 75 -3.03 -3.62 -23.23
CA VAL A 75 -3.40 -2.78 -22.09
C VAL A 75 -2.84 -1.38 -22.34
N ASP A 76 -3.74 -0.41 -22.58
CA ASP A 76 -3.36 1.01 -22.65
C ASP A 76 -3.10 1.58 -21.26
N ARG A 77 -3.99 1.31 -20.29
CA ARG A 77 -3.87 1.81 -18.93
C ARG A 77 -4.38 0.81 -17.90
N ALA A 78 -3.61 0.61 -16.84
CA ALA A 78 -4.03 -0.07 -15.62
C ALA A 78 -4.14 0.97 -14.50
N LEU A 79 -5.35 1.14 -13.96
CA LEU A 79 -5.65 2.16 -12.95
C LEU A 79 -6.08 1.50 -11.65
N HIS A 80 -5.45 1.90 -10.55
CA HIS A 80 -5.87 1.52 -9.21
C HIS A 80 -6.48 2.73 -8.50
N LYS A 81 -7.69 2.56 -7.98
CA LYS A 81 -8.41 3.56 -7.18
C LYS A 81 -8.77 2.96 -5.85
N ALA A 82 -8.49 3.67 -4.77
CA ALA A 82 -8.83 3.25 -3.42
C ALA A 82 -9.33 4.46 -2.61
N LYS A 83 -10.20 4.18 -1.65
CA LYS A 83 -10.72 5.16 -0.70
C LYS A 83 -10.68 4.57 0.71
N ILE A 84 -10.25 5.37 1.68
CA ILE A 84 -10.31 5.01 3.10
C ILE A 84 -10.94 6.14 3.90
N THR A 85 -11.81 5.77 4.84
CA THR A 85 -12.48 6.71 5.74
C THR A 85 -12.41 6.17 7.17
N ASN A 86 -11.96 7.00 8.11
CA ASN A 86 -12.12 6.78 9.56
C ASN A 86 -13.06 7.83 10.14
N ASN A 87 -14.22 7.38 10.62
CA ASN A 87 -15.26 8.25 11.20
C ASN A 87 -15.26 8.25 12.73
N LYS A 88 -14.39 7.44 13.37
CA LYS A 88 -14.26 7.34 14.82
C LYS A 88 -13.35 8.43 15.36
#